data_AF-A0A918J4U4-F1
#
_entry.id   AF-A0A918J4U4-F1
#
_cell.length_a   1.000
_cell.length_b   1.000
_cell.length_c   1.000
_cell.angle_alpha   90.00
_cell.angle_beta   90.00
_cell.angle_gamma   90.00
#
_symmetry.space_group_name_H-M   'P 1'
#
loop_
_entity.id
_entity.type
_entity.pdbx_description
1 polymer ?
#
loop_
_entity_poly.entity_id
_entity_poly.type
_entity_poly.pdbx_seq_one_letter_code
_entity_poly.pdbx_strand_id
1 'polypeptide(L)' 'MEKKILVTGATGKVGQAFINTFLSDPKEKGTIRALCHKRSIPSNARLEVIRGSISDRKTV' A
#
# COMPACT_ATOMS: atom_id res chain seq x y z
N MET A 1 16.63 7.55 -6.07
CA MET A 1 16.29 7.45 -4.63
C MET A 1 15.22 6.40 -4.48
N GLU A 2 15.35 5.47 -3.53
CA GLU A 2 14.37 4.41 -3.32
C GLU A 2 13.16 4.94 -2.55
N LYS A 3 11.95 4.77 -3.09
CA LYS A 3 10.72 5.30 -2.49
C LYS A 3 10.14 4.30 -1.48
N LYS A 4 9.61 4.79 -0.36
CA LYS A 4 8.73 4.03 0.53
C LYS A 4 7.40 4.76 0.64
N ILE A 5 6.34 4.14 0.09
CA ILE A 5 5.05 4.82 -0.13
C ILE A 5 3.99 4.21 0.78
N LEU A 6 3.33 5.05 1.58
CA LEU A 6 2.13 4.67 2.31
C LEU A 6 0.90 4.84 1.41
N VAL A 7 0.13 3.77 1.21
CA VAL A 7 -1.14 3.81 0.48
C VAL A 7 -2.29 3.63 1.47
N THR A 8 -3.09 4.68 1.62
CA THR A 8 -4.38 4.64 2.32
C THR A 8 -5.48 4.31 1.31
N GLY A 9 -6.60 3.74 1.78
CA GLY A 9 -7.64 3.28 0.85
C GLY A 9 -7.13 2.19 -0.11
N ALA A 10 -6.17 1.37 0.33
CA ALA A 10 -5.45 0.41 -0.51
C ALA A 10 -6.36 -0.64 -1.18
N THR A 11 -7.56 -0.89 -0.63
CA THR A 11 -8.57 -1.81 -1.20
C THR A 11 -9.64 -1.09 -2.03
N GLY A 12 -9.54 0.23 -2.17
CA GLY A 12 -10.40 1.04 -3.03
C GLY A 12 -9.92 1.09 -4.47
N LYS A 13 -10.76 1.63 -5.36
CA LYS A 13 -10.50 1.70 -6.80
C LYS A 13 -9.15 2.34 -7.14
N VAL A 14 -8.88 3.51 -6.54
CA VAL A 14 -7.66 4.28 -6.82
C VAL A 14 -6.44 3.64 -6.17
N GLY A 15 -6.56 3.19 -4.91
CA GLY A 15 -5.45 2.53 -4.22
C GLY A 15 -4.97 1.27 -4.94
N GLN A 16 -5.91 0.42 -5.40
CA GLN A 16 -5.59 -0.76 -6.20
C GLN A 16 -4.93 -0.40 -7.54
N ALA A 17 -5.48 0.58 -8.27
CA ALA A 17 -4.89 1.03 -9.53
C ALA A 17 -3.45 1.52 -9.33
N PHE A 18 -3.22 2.38 -8.34
CA PHE A 18 -1.89 2.88 -8.01
C PHE A 18 -0.90 1.76 -7.65
N ILE A 19 -1.30 0.85 -6.75
CA ILE A 19 -0.45 -0.27 -6.31
C ILE A 19 -0.07 -1.14 -7.50
N ASN A 20 -1.04 -1.53 -8.33
CA ASN A 20 -0.81 -2.40 -9.46
C ASN A 20 0.13 -1.75 -10.47
N THR A 21 -0.11 -0.48 -10.84
CA THR A 21 0.73 0.25 -11.78
C THR A 21 2.15 0.41 -11.25
N PHE A 22 2.32 0.88 -10.02
CA PHE A 22 3.65 1.08 -9.41
C PHE A 22 4.47 -0.21 -9.30
N LEU A 23 3.83 -1.32 -8.92
CA LEU A 23 4.52 -2.61 -8.79
C LEU A 23 4.84 -3.26 -10.14
N SER A 24 4.03 -2.98 -11.16
CA SER A 24 4.24 -3.50 -12.51
C SER A 24 5.31 -2.76 -13.31
N ASP A 25 5.61 -1.51 -12.98
CA ASP A 25 6.59 -0.70 -13.71
C ASP A 25 8.02 -1.00 -13.22
N PRO A 26 8.91 -1.57 -14.06
CA PRO A 26 10.30 -1.85 -13.68
C PRO A 26 11.14 -0.59 -13.43
N LYS A 27 10.72 0.56 -13.94
CA LYS A 27 11.39 1.85 -13.72
C LYS A 27 11.10 2.41 -12.33
N GLU A 28 9.97 2.04 -11.74
CA GLU A 28 9.59 2.46 -10.40
C GLU A 28 10.34 1.63 -9.35
N LYS A 29 11.27 2.29 -8.65
CA LYS A 29 12.07 1.70 -7.58
C LYS A 29 11.51 2.07 -6.22
N GLY A 30 11.16 1.04 -5.43
CA GLY A 30 10.66 1.24 -4.08
C GLY A 30 9.67 0.18 -3.61
N THR A 31 9.15 0.40 -2.42
CA THR A 31 8.21 -0.47 -1.71
C THR A 31 6.94 0.30 -1.30
N ILE A 32 5.85 -0.45 -1.17
CA ILE A 32 4.56 0.05 -0.72
C ILE A 32 4.23 -0.55 0.65
N ARG A 33 3.71 0.29 1.54
CA ARG A 33 2.99 -0.13 2.75
C ARG A 33 1.52 0.24 2.60
N ALA A 34 0.64 -0.75 2.61
CA ALA A 34 -0.80 -0.57 2.51
C ALA A 34 -1.44 -0.59 3.91
N LEU A 35 -2.13 0.49 4.28
CA LEU A 35 -2.95 0.52 5.50
C LEU A 35 -4.37 0.04 5.17
N CYS A 36 -4.75 -1.08 5.76
CA CYS A 36 -5.99 -1.80 5.48
C CYS A 36 -6.87 -1.87 6.74
N HIS A 37 -8.11 -1.41 6.66
CA HIS A 37 -9.04 -1.46 7.80
C HIS A 37 -9.80 -2.80 7.86
N LYS A 38 -10.91 -2.92 7.13
CA LYS A 38 -11.76 -4.14 7.14
C LYS A 38 -11.41 -5.16 6.06
N ARG A 39 -10.85 -4.69 4.95
CA ARG A 39 -10.48 -5.50 3.78
C ARG A 39 -8.96 -5.47 3.64
N SER A 40 -8.38 -6.55 3.15
CA SER A 40 -6.94 -6.71 2.94
C SER A 40 -6.65 -7.12 1.50
N ILE A 41 -5.40 -6.93 1.08
CA ILE A 41 -4.83 -7.44 -0.17
C ILE A 41 -3.66 -8.38 0.14
N PRO A 42 -3.23 -9.25 -0.81
CA PRO A 42 -2.06 -10.09 -0.61
C PRO A 42 -0.78 -9.25 -0.49
N SER A 43 0.06 -9.57 0.49
CA SER A 43 1.41 -9.02 0.59
C SER A 43 2.37 -9.71 -0.39
N ASN A 44 3.46 -9.03 -0.74
CA ASN A 44 4.56 -9.62 -1.52
C ASN A 44 5.88 -8.90 -1.19
N ALA A 45 6.97 -9.26 -1.89
CA ALA A 45 8.31 -8.72 -1.64
C ALA A 45 8.40 -7.18 -1.69
N ARG A 46 7.50 -6.50 -2.40
CA ARG A 46 7.47 -5.04 -2.56
C ARG A 46 6.21 -4.39 -1.98
N LEU A 47 5.32 -5.17 -1.37
CA LEU A 47 4.05 -4.73 -0.79
C LEU A 47 3.85 -5.34 0.59
N GLU A 48 3.98 -4.49 1.59
CA GLU A 48 3.62 -4.82 2.97
C GLU A 48 2.18 -4.37 3.26
N VAL A 49 1.44 -5.15 4.05
CA VAL A 49 0.07 -4.83 4.44
C VAL A 49 -0.03 -4.75 5.96
N ILE A 50 -0.45 -3.59 6.46
CA ILE A 50 -0.70 -3.37 7.88
C ILE A 50 -2.20 -3.21 8.11
N ARG A 51 -2.71 -3.84 9.17
CA ARG A 51 -4.09 -3.63 9.61
C ARG A 51 -4.17 -2.47 10.59
N GLY A 52 -5.12 -1.57 10.34
CA GLY A 52 -5.32 -0.39 11.18
C GLY A 52 -6.39 0.54 10.64
N SER A 53 -6.60 1.64 11.35
CA SER A 53 -7.54 2.69 10.96
C SER A 53 -6.80 4.00 10.90
N ILE A 54 -6.96 4.76 9.82
CA ILE A 54 -6.37 6.10 9.72
C ILE A 54 -6.88 7.04 10.83
N SER A 55 -8.03 6.74 11.41
CA SER A 55 -8.60 7.47 12.55
C SER A 55 -7.99 7.09 13.90
N ASP A 56 -7.23 5.99 13.99
CA ASP A 56 -6.54 5.58 15.22
C ASP A 56 -5.04 5.87 15.10
N ARG A 57 -4.59 6.88 15.85
CA ARG A 57 -3.19 7.34 15.91
C ARG A 57 -2.20 6.21 16.21
N LYS A 58 -2.58 5.18 16.95
CA LYS A 58 -1.64 4.08 17.26
C LYS A 58 -1.32 3.21 16.04
N THR A 59 -2.10 3.32 14.97
CA THR A 59 -2.02 2.45 13.79
C THR A 59 -1.52 3.15 12.52
N VAL A 60 -1.12 4.42 12.64
CA VAL A 60 -0.59 5.26 11.55
C VAL A 60 0.82 5.75 11.83
#